data_AF-H3SN67-F1
#
_entry.id   AF-H3SN67-F1
#
_cell.length_a   1.000
_cell.length_b   1.000
_cell.length_c   1.000
_cell.angle_alpha   90.00
_cell.angle_beta   90.00
_cell.angle_gamma   90.00
#
_symmetry.space_group_name_H-M   'P 1'
#
loop_
_entity.id
_entity.type
_entity.pdbx_description
1 polymer ?
#
loop_
_entity_poly.entity_id
_entity_poly.type
_entity_poly.pdbx_seq_one_letter_code
_entity_poly.pdbx_strand_id
1 'polypeptide(L)' 'MIYHLYDDRGCDVICAALDPLRPLYEEFNDWILEYDREKIEGLFRHSCDVMT' A
#
# COMPACT_ATOMS: atom_id res chain seq x y z
N MET A 1 2.72 12.53 1.89
CA MET A 1 1.91 11.56 1.12
C MET A 1 1.54 12.22 -0.19
N ILE A 2 1.72 11.53 -1.30
CA ILE A 2 1.40 11.99 -2.65
C ILE A 2 0.36 11.04 -3.22
N TYR A 3 -0.68 11.61 -3.81
CA TYR A 3 -1.73 10.88 -4.50
C TYR A 3 -1.66 11.24 -5.97
N HIS A 4 -1.58 10.23 -6.83
CA HIS A 4 -1.53 10.44 -8.27
C HIS A 4 -2.63 9.61 -8.93
N LEU A 5 -3.75 10.26 -9.22
CA LEU A 5 -4.91 9.66 -9.87
C LEU A 5 -4.74 9.72 -11.39
N TYR A 6 -4.99 8.61 -12.08
CA TYR A 6 -4.97 8.59 -13.54
C TYR A 6 -6.23 7.91 -14.07
N ASP A 7 -7.08 8.70 -14.72
CA ASP A 7 -8.31 8.29 -15.41
C ASP A 7 -9.07 7.11 -14.77
N ASP A 8 -9.65 6.22 -15.57
CA ASP A 8 -10.50 5.10 -15.14
C ASP A 8 -9.72 3.90 -14.56
N ARG A 9 -8.39 3.94 -14.60
CA ARG A 9 -7.51 2.81 -14.26
C ARG A 9 -7.06 2.76 -12.81
N GLY A 10 -7.18 3.86 -12.06
CA GLY A 10 -6.88 3.89 -10.62
C GLY A 10 -5.94 5.02 -10.20
N CYS A 11 -5.26 4.84 -9.07
CA CYS A 11 -4.33 5.82 -8.52
C CYS A 11 -3.12 5.16 -7.87
N ASP A 12 -2.00 5.87 -7.89
CA ASP A 12 -0.84 5.57 -7.05
C ASP A 12 -0.91 6.37 -5.75
N VAL A 13 -0.64 5.69 -4.63
CA VAL A 13 -0.49 6.32 -3.32
C VAL A 13 0.95 6.12 -2.84
N ILE A 14 1.67 7.22 -2.66
CA ILE A 14 3.11 7.20 -2.35
C ILE A 14 3.36 7.91 -1.02
N CYS A 15 4.12 7.27 -0.14
CA CYS A 15 4.54 7.84 1.13
C CYS A 15 6.02 7.56 1.38
N ALA A 16 6.67 8.42 2.16
CA ALA A 16 8.06 8.23 2.58
C ALA A 16 8.22 7.18 3.69
N ALA A 17 7.11 6.78 4.32
CA ALA A 17 7.05 5.78 5.38
C ALA A 17 5.89 4.80 5.14
N LEU A 18 6.02 3.59 5.68
CA LEU A 18 5.03 2.52 5.54
C LEU A 18 3.87 2.64 6.53
N ASP A 19 4.08 3.19 7.73
CA ASP A 19 3.03 3.28 8.76
C ASP A 19 1.77 4.00 8.29
N PRO A 20 1.85 5.15 7.59
CA PRO A 20 0.65 5.82 7.08
C PRO A 20 -0.04 5.05 5.96
N LEU A 21 0.66 4.12 5.29
CA LEU A 21 0.09 3.29 4.21
C LEU A 21 -0.57 2.02 4.73
N ARG A 22 -0.23 1.56 5.95
CA ARG A 22 -0.80 0.35 6.55
C ARG A 22 -2.33 0.32 6.59
N PRO A 23 -3.04 1.32 7.13
CA PRO A 23 -4.49 1.29 7.16
C PRO A 23 -5.09 1.26 5.75
N LEU A 24 -4.48 1.96 4.77
CA LEU A 24 -4.93 1.90 3.37
C LEU A 24 -4.70 0.52 2.77
N TYR A 25 -3.56 -0.11 3.04
CA TYR A 25 -3.29 -1.47 2.58
C TYR A 25 -4.28 -2.46 3.18
N GLU A 26 -4.53 -2.41 4.49
CA GLU A 26 -5.46 -3.31 5.17
C GLU A 26 -6.90 -3.16 4.65
N GLU A 27 -7.36 -1.92 4.40
CA GLU A 27 -8.71 -1.63 3.92
C GLU A 27 -8.90 -1.89 2.41
N PHE A 28 -7.89 -1.60 1.59
CA PHE A 28 -8.02 -1.59 0.12
C PHE A 28 -7.11 -2.60 -0.59
N ASN A 29 -6.58 -3.63 0.09
CA ASN A 29 -5.69 -4.60 -0.56
C ASN A 29 -6.32 -5.29 -1.78
N ASP A 30 -7.65 -5.46 -1.79
CA ASP A 30 -8.37 -6.07 -2.91
C ASP A 30 -8.31 -5.23 -4.19
N TRP A 31 -7.99 -3.93 -4.09
CA TRP A 31 -7.87 -3.03 -5.23
C TRP A 31 -6.48 -3.07 -5.86
N ILE A 32 -5.52 -3.76 -5.23
CA ILE A 32 -4.18 -3.96 -5.76
C ILE A 32 -4.25 -4.92 -6.94
N LEU A 33 -3.64 -4.50 -8.06
CA LEU A 33 -3.55 -5.29 -9.27
C LEU A 33 -2.66 -6.52 -9.04
N GLU A 34 -3.01 -7.65 -9.64
CA GLU A 34 -2.34 -8.95 -9.43
C GLU A 34 -0.82 -8.87 -9.61
N TYR A 35 -0.36 -8.10 -10.61
CA TYR A 35 1.06 -7.95 -10.92
C TYR A 35 1.84 -7.16 -9.87
N ASP A 36 1.19 -6.28 -9.10
CA ASP A 36 1.80 -5.50 -8.01
C ASP A 36 1.66 -6.19 -6.65
N ARG A 37 0.75 -7.17 -6.54
CA ARG A 37 0.37 -7.79 -5.27
C ARG A 37 1.57 -8.38 -4.52
N GLU A 38 2.38 -9.21 -5.17
CA GLU A 38 3.54 -9.84 -4.50
C GLU A 38 4.53 -8.80 -3.94
N LYS A 39 4.76 -7.72 -4.69
CA LYS A 39 5.65 -6.64 -4.28
C LYS A 39 5.08 -5.88 -3.08
N ILE A 40 3.81 -5.47 -3.16
CA ILE A 40 3.17 -4.70 -2.10
C ILE A 40 3.00 -5.53 -0.84
N GLU A 41 2.56 -6.78 -0.95
CA GLU A 41 2.52 -7.71 0.19
C GLU A 41 3.90 -7.85 0.84
N GLY A 42 4.97 -7.98 0.04
CA GLY A 42 6.34 -8.07 0.54
C GLY A 42 6.75 -6.87 1.41
N LEU A 43 6.23 -5.67 1.15
CA LEU A 43 6.48 -4.47 1.96
C LEU A 43 5.80 -4.55 3.33
N PHE A 44 4.61 -5.17 3.42
CA PHE A 44 3.84 -5.27 4.66
C PHE A 44 4.08 -6.58 5.44
N ARG A 45 4.74 -7.58 4.83
CA ARG A 45 5.01 -8.89 5.45
C ARG A 45 6.08 -8.83 6.55
N HIS A 46 6.95 -7.82 6.56
CA HIS A 46 8.10 -7.71 7.48
C HIS A 46 7.89 -6.75 8.66
N SER A 47 6.76 -6.08 8.71
CA SER A 47 6.40 -5.18 9.81
C SER A 47 5.83 -5.96 11.00
N CYS A 48 6.70 -6.75 11.65
CA CYS A 48 6.57 -6.98 13.08
C CYS A 48 7.10 -5.72 13.76
N ASP A 49 6.30 -4.66 13.75
CA ASP A 49 6.53 -3.53 14.65
C ASP A 49 5.92 -3.93 15.98
N VAL A 50 6.76 -4.52 16.83
CA VAL A 50 6.50 -4.66 18.25
C VAL A 50 6.30 -3.26 18.81
N MET A 51 5.04 -2.83 18.91
CA MET A 51 4.65 -1.76 19.81
C MET A 51 4.85 -2.26 21.24
N THR A 52 6.04 -2.02 21.79
CA THR A 52 6.26 -1.88 23.24
C THR A 52 6.35 -0.41 23.58
#